data_AF-A0AA35V0A9-F1
#
_entry.id   AF-A0AA35V0A9-F1
#
_cell.length_a   1.000
_cell.length_b   1.000
_cell.length_c   1.000
_cell.angle_alpha   90.00
_cell.angle_beta   90.00
_cell.angle_gamma   90.00
#
_symmetry.space_group_name_H-M   'P 1'
#
loop_
_entity.id
_entity.type
_entity.pdbx_description
1 polymer ?
#
loop_
_entity_poly.entity_id
_entity_poly.type
_entity_poly.pdbx_seq_one_letter_code
_entity_poly.pdbx_strand_id
1 'polypeptide(L)'
;MDRISPLISTSTLLWFIFVLYSFSKVYGNSEGDALNALKVQLSDPNNVLQSWDPTLVNPCTWYHVTCNNENSVTRLELGNASLSGQLVPQLGQLMNLQYLELYGNKITGKIPKELGNLKNLVSLDLYMNQLEGRIPSTLGNLQKLRYLRLHHNTLTGTIPYSLTTISTLQVLDLSYNRLRGHVPVNGSFALFTAMSFYHNPGLKLPVSSSGPIKSMIFLRRRTRMMINLRSIIIACNILSRDEKFYEVYESHLQSSAVEDVK
;
A
#
# COMPACT_ATOMS: atom_id res chain seq x y z
N MET A 1 38.91 36.64 50.96
CA MET A 1 38.72 35.17 51.03
C MET A 1 37.84 34.79 49.87
N ASP A 2 38.48 34.39 48.79
CA ASP A 2 37.93 34.39 47.44
C ASP A 2 36.94 33.26 47.18
N ARG A 3 35.83 33.61 46.52
CA ARG A 3 34.88 32.63 45.99
C ARG A 3 35.47 31.99 44.74
N ILE A 4 35.83 30.72 44.83
CA ILE A 4 36.21 29.91 43.68
C ILE A 4 34.93 29.38 43.03
N SER A 5 34.58 29.92 41.86
CA SER A 5 33.57 29.33 40.96
C SER A 5 34.22 28.24 40.10
N PRO A 6 33.64 27.03 39.98
CA PRO A 6 34.21 26.00 39.13
C PRO A 6 33.94 26.32 37.65
N LEU A 7 35.01 26.49 36.87
CA LEU A 7 34.94 26.50 35.40
C LEU A 7 34.71 25.05 34.93
N ILE A 8 33.50 24.76 34.45
CA ILE A 8 33.21 23.50 33.75
C ILE A 8 33.83 23.61 32.36
N SER A 9 34.71 22.68 31.99
CA SER A 9 35.35 22.64 30.67
C SER A 9 34.33 22.46 29.54
N THR A 10 34.55 23.09 28.39
CA THR A 10 33.70 22.90 27.20
C THR A 10 33.64 21.43 26.76
N SER A 11 34.69 20.65 27.04
CA SER A 11 34.75 19.21 26.78
C SER A 11 33.79 18.41 27.69
N THR A 12 33.69 18.78 28.97
CA THR A 12 32.74 18.13 29.88
C THR A 12 31.31 18.56 29.57
N LEU A 13 31.08 19.80 29.14
CA LEU A 13 29.78 20.26 28.64
C LEU A 13 29.36 19.50 27.37
N LEU A 14 30.26 19.32 26.40
CA LEU A 14 30.01 18.56 25.19
C LEU A 14 29.79 17.08 25.47
N TRP A 15 30.51 16.50 26.42
CA TRP A 15 30.29 15.13 26.86
C TRP A 15 28.93 14.98 27.55
N PHE A 16 28.55 15.92 28.43
CA PHE A 16 27.21 15.95 29.02
C PHE A 16 26.11 16.16 27.99
N ILE A 17 26.31 17.00 26.96
CA ILE A 17 25.35 17.15 25.84
C ILE A 17 25.28 15.86 25.02
N PHE A 18 26.41 15.19 24.76
CA PHE A 18 26.44 13.91 24.04
C PHE A 18 25.79 12.79 24.83
N VAL A 19 26.02 12.74 26.14
CA VAL A 19 25.36 11.83 27.09
C VAL A 19 23.87 12.18 27.16
N LEU A 20 23.45 13.43 27.31
CA LEU A 20 22.04 13.84 27.28
C LEU A 20 21.35 13.56 25.93
N TYR A 21 22.04 13.73 24.80
CA TYR A 21 21.56 13.35 23.46
C TYR A 21 21.46 11.83 23.29
N SER A 22 22.33 11.08 23.96
CA SER A 22 22.29 9.62 24.01
C SER A 22 21.22 9.12 25.00
N PHE A 23 20.93 9.88 26.07
CA PHE A 23 19.87 9.61 27.04
C PHE A 23 18.50 10.07 26.55
N SER A 24 18.38 11.06 25.64
CA SER A 24 17.11 11.42 25.02
C SER A 24 16.59 10.33 24.06
N LYS A 25 17.43 9.35 23.68
CA LYS A 25 17.00 8.12 23.00
C LYS A 25 16.36 7.07 23.93
N VAL A 26 16.29 7.31 25.24
CA VAL A 26 15.89 6.31 26.25
C VAL A 26 14.36 6.13 26.40
N TYR A 27 13.55 6.78 25.57
CA TYR A 27 12.17 6.33 25.28
C TYR A 27 11.92 6.43 23.77
N GLY A 28 12.58 5.57 23.00
CA GLY A 28 12.52 5.62 21.53
C GLY A 28 11.14 5.29 20.98
N ASN A 29 10.52 6.25 20.30
CA ASN A 29 9.31 6.08 19.50
C ASN A 29 9.65 5.29 18.22
N SER A 30 9.83 3.97 18.34
CA SER A 30 10.31 3.14 17.23
C SER A 30 9.39 3.14 16.00
N GLU A 31 8.07 3.21 16.20
CA GLU A 31 7.09 3.33 15.11
C GLU A 31 7.12 4.73 14.48
N GLY A 32 7.27 5.78 15.29
CA GLY A 32 7.48 7.13 14.81
C GLY A 32 8.78 7.28 14.02
N ASP A 33 9.88 6.65 14.45
CA ASP A 33 11.14 6.62 13.72
C ASP A 33 10.98 5.92 12.36
N ALA A 34 10.24 4.80 12.32
CA ALA A 34 9.95 4.08 11.08
C ALA A 34 9.13 4.92 10.10
N LEU A 35 8.11 5.63 10.58
CA LEU A 35 7.30 6.54 9.78
C LEU A 35 8.09 7.79 9.38
N ASN A 36 8.97 8.31 10.23
CA ASN A 36 9.83 9.44 9.89
C ASN A 36 10.83 9.06 8.80
N ALA A 37 11.35 7.83 8.80
CA ALA A 37 12.18 7.33 7.70
C ALA A 37 11.40 7.32 6.36
N LEU A 38 10.11 6.97 6.38
CA LEU A 38 9.26 7.10 5.20
C LEU A 38 9.09 8.57 4.79
N LYS A 39 8.78 9.47 5.74
CA LYS A 39 8.62 10.90 5.47
C LYS A 39 9.84 11.52 4.81
N VAL A 40 11.04 11.18 5.27
CA VAL A 40 12.30 11.67 4.69
C VAL A 40 12.49 11.19 3.23
N GLN A 41 11.99 10.00 2.91
CA GLN A 41 12.11 9.42 1.57
C GLN A 41 11.03 9.91 0.59
N LEU A 42 9.92 10.43 1.10
CA LEU A 42 8.81 10.91 0.29
C LEU A 42 8.96 12.41 -0.04
N SER A 43 8.53 12.78 -1.23
CA SER A 43 8.25 14.17 -1.59
C SER A 43 6.77 14.43 -1.38
N ASP A 44 6.47 15.42 -0.54
CA ASP A 44 5.14 15.79 -0.09
C ASP A 44 4.77 17.23 -0.51
N PRO A 45 4.33 17.45 -1.76
CA PRO A 45 4.03 18.79 -2.26
C PRO A 45 2.81 19.44 -1.58
N ASN A 46 1.97 18.64 -0.93
CA ASN A 46 0.71 19.10 -0.33
C ASN A 46 0.79 19.20 1.20
N ASN A 47 1.98 18.97 1.78
CA ASN A 47 2.22 19.00 3.23
C ASN A 47 1.29 18.05 4.02
N VAL A 48 0.88 16.92 3.45
CA VAL A 48 0.02 15.94 4.16
C VAL A 48 0.73 15.30 5.36
N LEU A 49 2.06 15.26 5.34
CA LEU A 49 2.93 14.73 6.41
C LEU A 49 3.40 15.82 7.37
N GLN A 50 2.85 17.04 7.31
CA GLN A 50 3.32 18.17 8.11
C GLN A 50 3.24 17.90 9.62
N SER A 51 2.20 17.22 10.09
CA SER A 51 2.01 16.93 11.52
C SER A 51 2.96 15.85 12.07
N TRP A 52 3.73 15.19 11.20
CA TRP A 52 4.58 14.07 11.60
C TRP A 52 5.85 14.61 12.27
N ASP A 53 5.81 14.66 13.59
CA ASP A 53 6.89 15.15 14.43
C ASP A 53 7.56 14.00 15.19
N PRO A 54 8.77 13.57 14.78
CA PRO A 54 9.49 12.46 15.41
C PRO A 54 9.94 12.75 16.85
N THR A 55 9.84 13.99 17.32
CA THR A 55 10.18 14.34 18.71
C THR A 55 9.06 13.96 19.70
N LEU A 56 7.87 13.65 19.21
CA LEU A 56 6.74 13.21 20.02
C LEU A 56 6.91 11.76 20.50
N VAL A 57 6.32 11.48 21.67
CA VAL A 57 6.40 10.18 22.36
C VAL A 57 5.90 9.01 21.50
N ASN A 58 4.86 9.24 20.69
CA ASN A 58 4.32 8.25 19.75
C ASN A 58 3.70 8.99 18.54
N PRO A 59 3.47 8.30 17.41
CA PRO A 59 2.94 8.94 16.19
C PRO A 59 1.40 9.02 16.19
N CYS A 60 0.72 8.67 17.29
CA CYS A 60 -0.74 8.50 17.31
C CYS A 60 -1.52 9.81 17.19
N THR A 61 -0.86 10.95 17.38
CA THR A 61 -1.43 12.28 17.14
C THR A 61 -1.19 12.79 15.72
N TRP A 62 -0.43 12.06 14.91
CA TRP A 62 -0.13 12.48 13.54
C TRP A 62 -1.35 12.26 12.64
N TYR A 63 -1.62 13.21 11.75
CA TYR A 63 -2.61 13.03 10.70
C TYR A 63 -2.26 11.82 9.84
N HIS A 64 -3.31 11.15 9.36
CA HIS A 64 -3.22 9.95 8.55
C HIS A 64 -2.68 8.71 9.27
N VAL A 65 -2.42 8.80 10.57
CA VAL A 65 -2.00 7.68 11.43
C VAL A 65 -3.13 7.36 12.42
N THR A 66 -3.44 6.08 12.59
CA THR A 66 -4.37 5.62 13.64
C THR A 66 -3.68 4.58 14.50
N CYS A 67 -3.85 4.68 15.82
CA CYS A 67 -3.32 3.73 16.79
C CYS A 67 -4.41 2.93 17.49
N ASN A 68 -4.04 1.80 18.08
CA ASN A 68 -4.86 1.08 19.05
C ASN A 68 -4.80 1.72 20.45
N ASN A 69 -5.49 1.11 21.41
CA ASN A 69 -5.51 1.56 22.82
C ASN A 69 -4.15 1.43 23.54
N GLU A 70 -3.19 0.71 22.94
CA GLU A 70 -1.82 0.54 23.44
C GLU A 70 -0.85 1.54 22.79
N ASN A 71 -1.37 2.56 22.09
CA ASN A 71 -0.60 3.58 21.36
C ASN A 71 0.32 3.02 20.27
N SER A 72 -0.07 1.93 19.62
CA SER A 72 0.66 1.33 18.49
C SER A 72 -0.13 1.45 17.19
N VAL A 73 0.56 1.79 16.11
CA VAL A 73 0.00 2.10 14.80
C VAL A 73 -0.70 0.89 14.19
N THR A 74 -1.97 1.06 13.85
CA THR A 74 -2.81 0.04 13.21
C THR A 74 -3.24 0.42 11.79
N ARG A 75 -3.23 1.70 11.42
CA ARG A 75 -3.56 2.17 10.08
C ARG A 75 -2.71 3.35 9.68
N LEU A 76 -2.26 3.34 8.43
CA LEU A 76 -1.62 4.45 7.73
C LEU A 76 -2.41 4.75 6.46
N GLU A 77 -3.00 5.95 6.36
CA GLU A 77 -3.93 6.35 5.30
C GLU A 77 -3.43 7.58 4.52
N LEU A 78 -2.61 7.34 3.49
CA LEU A 78 -2.02 8.37 2.64
C LEU A 78 -2.47 8.22 1.17
N GLY A 79 -3.70 7.75 0.95
CA GLY A 79 -4.28 7.61 -0.38
C GLY A 79 -4.51 8.96 -1.07
N ASN A 80 -4.27 9.05 -2.38
CA ASN A 80 -4.50 10.24 -3.20
C ASN A 80 -3.82 11.53 -2.68
N ALA A 81 -2.67 11.41 -2.03
CA ALA A 81 -1.96 12.53 -1.42
C ALA A 81 -0.99 13.25 -2.38
N SER A 82 -0.86 12.78 -3.63
CA SER A 82 0.15 13.23 -4.60
C SER A 82 1.60 13.03 -4.15
N LEU A 83 1.82 12.09 -3.22
CA LEU A 83 3.14 11.75 -2.72
C LEU A 83 3.99 11.12 -3.84
N SER A 84 5.27 11.46 -3.88
CA SER A 84 6.26 10.77 -4.73
C SER A 84 7.47 10.36 -3.91
N GLY A 85 8.48 9.73 -4.52
CA GLY A 85 9.61 9.15 -3.79
C GLY A 85 9.51 7.64 -3.70
N GLN A 86 10.02 7.03 -2.63
CA GLN A 86 10.11 5.56 -2.49
C GLN A 86 9.64 5.06 -1.12
N LEU A 87 9.18 3.82 -1.07
CA LEU A 87 8.94 3.11 0.18
C LEU A 87 10.25 2.73 0.86
N VAL A 88 10.21 2.58 2.19
CA VAL A 88 11.38 2.25 3.00
C VAL A 88 11.22 0.90 3.73
N PRO A 89 12.29 0.11 3.91
CA PRO A 89 12.27 -1.14 4.68
C PRO A 89 11.74 -1.01 6.11
N GLN A 90 11.94 0.15 6.73
CA GLN A 90 11.54 0.47 8.10
C GLN A 90 10.03 0.36 8.30
N LEU A 91 9.22 0.49 7.24
CA LEU A 91 7.78 0.21 7.32
C LEU A 91 7.47 -1.19 7.87
N GLY A 92 8.37 -2.16 7.69
CA GLY A 92 8.25 -3.49 8.27
C GLY A 92 8.37 -3.56 9.79
N GLN A 93 8.64 -2.44 10.48
CA GLN A 93 8.73 -2.34 11.94
C GLN A 93 7.37 -2.07 12.61
N LEU A 94 6.33 -1.71 11.84
CA LEU A 94 4.99 -1.41 12.35
C LEU A 94 4.20 -2.70 12.64
N MET A 95 4.64 -3.47 13.64
CA MET A 95 4.20 -4.87 13.85
C MET A 95 2.69 -5.05 14.08
N ASN A 96 1.99 -4.01 14.53
CA ASN A 96 0.54 -4.01 14.73
C ASN A 96 -0.26 -3.39 13.57
N LEU A 97 0.40 -2.99 12.48
CA LEU A 97 -0.26 -2.41 11.32
C LEU A 97 -1.23 -3.40 10.68
N GLN A 98 -2.46 -2.96 10.46
CA GLN A 98 -3.55 -3.71 9.85
C GLN A 98 -3.90 -3.17 8.46
N TYR A 99 -3.81 -1.86 8.26
CA TYR A 99 -4.18 -1.21 6.99
C TYR A 99 -3.04 -0.30 6.52
N LEU A 100 -2.44 -0.62 5.38
CA LEU A 100 -1.46 0.21 4.71
C LEU A 100 -2.04 0.72 3.39
N GLU A 101 -2.47 1.98 3.38
CA GLU A 101 -3.18 2.60 2.27
C GLU A 101 -2.33 3.73 1.66
N LEU A 102 -1.62 3.41 0.57
CA LEU A 102 -0.72 4.33 -0.14
C LEU A 102 -1.15 4.52 -1.62
N TYR A 103 -2.38 4.16 -1.94
CA TYR A 103 -2.89 4.11 -3.30
C TYR A 103 -3.03 5.50 -3.95
N GLY A 104 -3.03 5.56 -5.28
CA GLY A 104 -3.31 6.81 -6.01
C GLY A 104 -2.24 7.88 -5.81
N ASN A 105 -0.98 7.48 -5.72
CA ASN A 105 0.17 8.37 -5.56
C ASN A 105 1.14 8.22 -6.75
N LYS A 106 2.31 8.85 -6.66
CA LYS A 106 3.41 8.78 -7.62
C LYS A 106 4.62 8.08 -6.99
N ILE A 107 4.39 7.11 -6.11
CA ILE A 107 5.46 6.39 -5.41
C ILE A 107 6.15 5.45 -6.41
N THR A 108 7.48 5.49 -6.41
CA THR A 108 8.37 4.73 -7.30
C THR A 108 9.19 3.71 -6.51
N GLY A 109 10.06 2.98 -7.21
CA GLY A 109 10.95 2.00 -6.60
C GLY A 109 10.25 0.68 -6.28
N LYS A 110 10.92 -0.16 -5.49
CA LYS A 110 10.49 -1.54 -5.21
C LYS A 110 9.60 -1.60 -3.98
N ILE A 111 8.71 -2.59 -3.94
CA ILE A 111 8.03 -3.00 -2.71
C ILE A 111 9.08 -3.62 -1.76
N PRO A 112 9.31 -3.07 -0.56
CA PRO A 112 10.28 -3.63 0.39
C PRO A 112 9.85 -5.03 0.84
N LYS A 113 10.80 -5.96 0.90
CA LYS A 113 10.51 -7.34 1.35
C LYS A 113 10.10 -7.38 2.83
N GLU A 114 10.53 -6.39 3.60
CA GLU A 114 10.27 -6.19 5.01
C GLU A 114 8.78 -5.96 5.30
N LEU A 115 7.97 -5.56 4.30
CA LEU A 115 6.51 -5.54 4.46
C LEU A 115 5.94 -6.93 4.79
N GLY A 116 6.65 -8.02 4.47
CA GLY A 116 6.30 -9.38 4.90
C GLY A 116 6.43 -9.65 6.41
N ASN A 117 6.96 -8.70 7.18
CA ASN A 117 7.04 -8.78 8.65
C ASN A 117 5.74 -8.34 9.34
N LEU A 118 4.84 -7.66 8.62
CA LEU A 118 3.60 -7.09 9.15
C LEU A 118 2.52 -8.15 9.39
N LYS A 119 2.72 -9.06 10.34
CA LYS A 119 1.86 -10.25 10.54
C LYS A 119 0.39 -9.93 10.83
N ASN A 120 0.10 -8.70 11.26
CA ASN A 120 -1.25 -8.21 11.53
C ASN A 120 -1.94 -7.55 10.33
N LEU A 121 -1.26 -7.44 9.18
CA LEU A 121 -1.78 -6.73 8.02
C LEU A 121 -3.01 -7.44 7.43
N VAL A 122 -4.07 -6.64 7.23
CA VAL A 122 -5.37 -7.03 6.68
C VAL A 122 -5.55 -6.46 5.27
N SER A 123 -5.09 -5.22 5.03
CA SER A 123 -5.16 -4.56 3.72
C SER A 123 -3.79 -3.99 3.34
N LEU A 124 -3.33 -4.36 2.15
CA LEU A 124 -2.15 -3.77 1.50
C LEU A 124 -2.55 -3.16 0.17
N ASP A 125 -2.64 -1.82 0.16
CA ASP A 125 -3.16 -1.04 -0.97
C ASP A 125 -2.09 -0.11 -1.52
N LEU A 126 -1.41 -0.60 -2.56
CA LEU A 126 -0.34 0.10 -3.26
C LEU A 126 -0.69 0.42 -4.71
N TYR A 127 -1.96 0.24 -5.08
CA TYR A 127 -2.44 0.41 -6.45
C TYR A 127 -2.38 1.86 -6.94
N MET A 128 -2.40 2.07 -8.26
CA MET A 128 -2.28 3.39 -8.89
C MET A 128 -1.03 4.15 -8.37
N ASN A 129 0.13 3.53 -8.58
CA ASN A 129 1.45 4.10 -8.29
C ASN A 129 2.41 3.81 -9.46
N GLN A 130 3.69 4.07 -9.27
CA GLN A 130 4.76 3.81 -10.23
C GLN A 130 5.77 2.79 -9.68
N LEU A 131 5.30 1.86 -8.84
CA LEU A 131 6.15 0.82 -8.25
C LEU A 131 6.68 -0.13 -9.32
N GLU A 132 7.90 -0.59 -9.14
CA GLU A 132 8.64 -1.43 -10.08
C GLU A 132 9.27 -2.65 -9.38
N GLY A 133 10.00 -3.46 -10.16
CA GLY A 133 10.62 -4.68 -9.67
C GLY A 133 9.61 -5.80 -9.40
N ARG A 134 10.01 -6.79 -8.59
CA ARG A 134 9.23 -8.01 -8.35
C ARG A 134 8.32 -7.84 -7.14
N ILE A 135 7.17 -8.52 -7.15
CA ILE A 135 6.37 -8.73 -5.94
C ILE A 135 7.20 -9.58 -4.96
N PRO A 136 7.48 -9.12 -3.73
CA PRO A 136 8.27 -9.88 -2.77
C PRO A 136 7.56 -11.17 -2.35
N SER A 137 8.25 -12.30 -2.40
CA SER A 137 7.71 -13.59 -1.92
C SER A 137 7.39 -13.59 -0.42
N THR A 138 8.04 -12.70 0.35
CA THR A 138 7.79 -12.50 1.78
C THR A 138 6.37 -12.00 2.08
N LEU A 139 5.64 -11.44 1.11
CA LEU A 139 4.22 -11.11 1.27
C LEU A 139 3.37 -12.36 1.52
N GLY A 140 3.82 -13.54 1.11
CA GLY A 140 3.21 -14.82 1.47
C GLY A 140 3.19 -15.11 2.98
N ASN A 141 3.95 -14.37 3.79
CA ASN A 141 3.93 -14.52 5.24
C ASN A 141 2.76 -13.78 5.93
N LEU A 142 1.97 -13.01 5.18
CA LEU A 142 0.89 -12.18 5.70
C LEU A 142 -0.42 -12.97 5.85
N GLN A 143 -0.45 -13.88 6.81
CA GLN A 143 -1.52 -14.88 6.97
C GLN A 143 -2.89 -14.29 7.36
N LYS A 144 -2.94 -13.02 7.79
CA LYS A 144 -4.19 -12.28 8.07
C LYS A 144 -4.65 -11.39 6.90
N LEU A 145 -3.91 -11.35 5.80
CA LEU A 145 -4.16 -10.45 4.68
C LEU A 145 -5.43 -10.85 3.92
N ARG A 146 -6.37 -9.90 3.81
CA ARG A 146 -7.65 -10.08 3.11
C ARG A 146 -7.68 -9.34 1.78
N TYR A 147 -7.01 -8.20 1.68
CA TYR A 147 -7.00 -7.35 0.50
C TYR A 147 -5.56 -7.10 0.06
N LEU A 148 -5.24 -7.52 -1.17
CA LEU A 148 -3.96 -7.25 -1.81
C LEU A 148 -4.22 -6.57 -3.16
N ARG A 149 -4.05 -5.24 -3.21
CA ARG A 149 -4.28 -4.43 -4.40
C ARG A 149 -2.98 -3.77 -4.83
N LEU A 150 -2.39 -4.30 -5.91
CA LEU A 150 -1.14 -3.84 -6.52
C LEU A 150 -1.34 -3.37 -7.97
N HIS A 151 -2.59 -3.29 -8.44
CA HIS A 151 -2.91 -2.96 -9.81
C HIS A 151 -2.50 -1.53 -10.22
N HIS A 152 -2.39 -1.25 -11.51
CA HIS A 152 -1.88 0.03 -12.03
C HIS A 152 -0.52 0.40 -11.42
N ASN A 153 0.48 -0.45 -11.67
CA ASN A 153 1.88 -0.21 -11.36
C ASN A 153 2.75 -0.72 -12.54
N THR A 154 4.07 -0.74 -12.37
CA THR A 154 5.02 -1.29 -13.36
C THR A 154 5.72 -2.54 -12.87
N LEU A 155 5.09 -3.32 -11.99
CA LEU A 155 5.66 -4.53 -11.40
C LEU A 155 5.98 -5.57 -12.48
N THR A 156 7.10 -6.26 -12.32
CA THR A 156 7.67 -7.23 -13.26
C THR A 156 7.92 -8.58 -12.57
N GLY A 157 8.35 -9.57 -13.35
CA GLY A 157 8.63 -10.92 -12.84
C GLY A 157 7.37 -11.76 -12.67
N THR A 158 7.49 -12.86 -11.94
CA THR A 158 6.41 -13.83 -11.72
C THR A 158 5.60 -13.50 -10.49
N ILE A 159 4.36 -13.97 -10.45
CA ILE A 159 3.55 -13.97 -9.22
C ILE A 159 4.19 -14.98 -8.25
N PRO A 160 4.59 -14.59 -7.02
CA PRO A 160 5.19 -15.51 -6.07
C PRO A 160 4.20 -16.59 -5.65
N TYR A 161 4.60 -17.86 -5.75
CA TYR A 161 3.75 -18.99 -5.34
C TYR A 161 3.38 -18.94 -3.86
N SER A 162 4.21 -18.28 -3.03
CA SER A 162 3.92 -18.06 -1.61
C SER A 162 2.64 -17.27 -1.35
N LEU A 163 2.11 -16.51 -2.31
CA LEU A 163 0.82 -15.84 -2.15
C LEU A 163 -0.36 -16.82 -2.12
N THR A 164 -0.21 -18.03 -2.67
CA THR A 164 -1.26 -19.06 -2.67
C THR A 164 -1.55 -19.64 -1.28
N THR A 165 -0.63 -19.45 -0.33
CA THR A 165 -0.74 -19.96 1.04
C THR A 165 -1.60 -19.09 1.93
N ILE A 166 -1.88 -17.84 1.52
CA ILE A 166 -2.71 -16.89 2.28
C ILE A 166 -4.18 -17.27 2.11
N SER A 167 -4.68 -18.12 3.00
CA SER A 167 -6.07 -18.63 2.94
C SER A 167 -7.14 -17.57 3.26
N THR A 168 -6.74 -16.45 3.86
CA THR A 168 -7.63 -15.34 4.25
C THR A 168 -7.92 -14.34 3.14
N LEU A 169 -7.25 -14.47 1.98
CA LEU A 169 -7.30 -13.53 0.88
C LEU A 169 -8.69 -13.52 0.23
N GLN A 170 -9.31 -12.35 0.15
CA GLN A 170 -10.67 -12.12 -0.36
C GLN A 170 -10.68 -11.31 -1.64
N VAL A 171 -9.74 -10.36 -1.77
CA VAL A 171 -9.56 -9.54 -2.97
C VAL A 171 -8.09 -9.55 -3.35
N LEU A 172 -7.83 -10.03 -4.56
CA LEU A 172 -6.55 -9.91 -5.23
C LEU A 172 -6.75 -9.10 -6.50
N ASP A 173 -5.97 -8.03 -6.65
CA ASP A 173 -5.92 -7.30 -7.90
C ASP A 173 -4.48 -6.93 -8.25
N LEU A 174 -3.96 -7.63 -9.25
CA LEU A 174 -2.63 -7.46 -9.84
C LEU A 174 -2.72 -6.93 -11.28
N SER A 175 -3.89 -6.48 -11.72
CA SER A 175 -4.13 -6.04 -13.09
C SER A 175 -3.27 -4.81 -13.45
N TYR A 176 -3.12 -4.52 -14.75
CA TYR A 176 -2.36 -3.36 -15.23
C TYR A 176 -0.93 -3.27 -14.63
N ASN A 177 -0.15 -4.33 -14.88
CA ASN A 177 1.26 -4.42 -14.52
C ASN A 177 2.05 -5.02 -15.70
N ARG A 178 3.32 -5.36 -15.48
CA ARG A 178 4.21 -6.02 -16.45
C ARG A 178 4.61 -7.42 -15.99
N LEU A 179 3.73 -8.10 -15.26
CA LEU A 179 3.96 -9.44 -14.73
C LEU A 179 4.07 -10.47 -15.87
N ARG A 180 4.83 -11.54 -15.63
CA ARG A 180 5.11 -12.59 -16.60
C ARG A 180 5.04 -13.99 -15.98
N GLY A 181 4.93 -15.02 -16.82
CA GLY A 181 4.93 -16.42 -16.39
C GLY A 181 3.52 -16.94 -16.09
N HIS A 182 3.43 -18.09 -15.42
CA HIS A 182 2.14 -18.74 -15.16
C HIS A 182 1.43 -18.13 -13.95
N VAL A 183 0.11 -17.96 -14.06
CA VAL A 183 -0.73 -17.63 -12.90
C VAL A 183 -0.92 -18.88 -12.04
N PRO A 184 -0.59 -18.84 -10.73
CA PRO A 184 -0.87 -19.96 -9.83
C PRO A 184 -2.37 -20.25 -9.77
N VAL A 185 -2.76 -21.53 -9.75
CA VAL A 185 -4.16 -21.98 -9.72
C VAL A 185 -4.56 -22.70 -8.42
N ASN A 186 -3.59 -22.93 -7.54
CA ASN A 186 -3.79 -23.66 -6.30
C ASN A 186 -4.06 -22.72 -5.12
N GLY A 187 -4.50 -23.29 -4.00
CA GLY A 187 -4.68 -22.55 -2.74
C GLY A 187 -5.73 -21.44 -2.87
N SER A 188 -5.45 -20.28 -2.28
CA SER A 188 -6.38 -19.14 -2.32
C SER A 188 -6.60 -18.58 -3.73
N PHE A 189 -5.71 -18.85 -4.69
CA PHE A 189 -5.82 -18.33 -6.05
C PHE A 189 -6.94 -18.98 -6.86
N ALA A 190 -7.44 -20.15 -6.43
CA ALA A 190 -8.61 -20.79 -7.03
C ALA A 190 -9.88 -19.92 -6.92
N LEU A 191 -9.89 -18.91 -6.04
CA LEU A 191 -11.03 -18.00 -5.82
C LEU A 191 -11.04 -16.79 -6.78
N PHE A 192 -9.95 -16.55 -7.51
CA PHE A 192 -9.80 -15.33 -8.31
C PHE A 192 -10.00 -15.60 -9.80
N THR A 193 -10.57 -14.62 -10.49
CA THR A 193 -10.86 -14.71 -11.93
C THR A 193 -9.73 -14.10 -12.75
N ALA A 194 -9.79 -14.25 -14.08
CA ALA A 194 -8.86 -13.61 -15.00
C ALA A 194 -8.80 -12.08 -14.83
N MET A 195 -9.85 -11.44 -14.29
CA MET A 195 -9.88 -10.00 -14.05
C MET A 195 -8.81 -9.53 -13.07
N SER A 196 -8.49 -10.33 -12.04
CA SER A 196 -7.43 -10.04 -11.07
C SER A 196 -6.05 -9.94 -11.70
N PHE A 197 -5.89 -10.41 -12.94
CA PHE A 197 -4.62 -10.47 -13.67
C PHE A 197 -4.66 -9.70 -14.99
N TYR A 198 -5.78 -9.01 -15.27
CA TYR A 198 -6.04 -8.33 -16.53
C TYR A 198 -4.90 -7.35 -16.89
N HIS A 199 -4.65 -7.16 -18.19
CA HIS A 199 -3.62 -6.23 -18.67
C HIS A 199 -2.21 -6.48 -18.10
N ASN A 200 -1.80 -7.75 -18.09
CA ASN A 200 -0.43 -8.21 -17.87
C ASN A 200 0.01 -9.08 -19.06
N PRO A 201 0.60 -8.50 -20.12
CA PRO A 201 0.78 -9.19 -21.40
C PRO A 201 1.72 -10.41 -21.35
N GLY A 202 2.57 -10.52 -20.33
CA GLY A 202 3.46 -11.68 -20.18
C GLY A 202 2.89 -12.81 -19.32
N LEU A 203 1.71 -12.63 -18.71
CA LEU A 203 1.08 -13.68 -17.92
C LEU A 203 0.39 -14.70 -18.82
N LYS A 204 0.61 -15.97 -18.50
CA LYS A 204 -0.08 -17.11 -19.10
C LYS A 204 -1.19 -17.53 -18.13
N LEU A 205 -2.43 -17.24 -18.51
CA LEU A 205 -3.61 -17.70 -17.77
C LEU A 205 -3.82 -19.20 -17.98
N PRO A 206 -4.33 -19.92 -16.97
CA PRO A 206 -4.69 -21.33 -17.12
C PRO A 206 -5.78 -21.51 -18.19
N VAL A 207 -5.60 -22.56 -19.01
CA VAL A 207 -6.38 -22.88 -20.22
C VAL A 207 -7.86 -23.20 -19.93
N SER A 208 -8.28 -23.30 -18.67
CA SER A 208 -9.68 -23.55 -18.27
C SER A 208 -10.53 -22.28 -18.06
N SER A 209 -10.06 -21.10 -18.46
CA SER A 209 -10.82 -19.84 -18.33
C SER A 209 -11.58 -19.42 -19.61
N SER A 210 -11.65 -20.29 -20.62
CA SER A 210 -12.51 -20.14 -21.81
C SER A 210 -13.89 -20.82 -21.65
N GLY A 211 -14.42 -20.88 -20.43
CA GLY A 211 -15.85 -21.06 -20.18
C GLY A 211 -16.54 -19.69 -20.23
N PRO A 212 -17.83 -19.60 -20.57
CA PRO A 212 -18.49 -18.33 -20.84
C PRO A 212 -18.25 -17.39 -19.66
N ILE A 213 -17.90 -16.14 -19.97
CA ILE A 213 -17.87 -15.03 -19.02
C ILE A 213 -19.21 -15.08 -18.28
N LYS A 214 -19.23 -15.68 -17.08
CA LYS A 214 -20.34 -15.53 -16.16
C LYS A 214 -20.24 -14.11 -15.66
N SER A 215 -20.86 -13.25 -16.44
CA SER A 215 -21.04 -11.84 -16.16
C SER A 215 -21.60 -11.66 -14.75
N MET A 216 -21.00 -10.72 -14.02
CA MET A 216 -21.57 -9.96 -12.91
C MET A 216 -22.34 -10.72 -11.82
N ILE A 217 -21.66 -11.00 -10.72
CA ILE A 217 -22.20 -10.66 -9.39
C ILE A 217 -21.08 -9.99 -8.60
N PHE A 218 -20.98 -8.66 -8.72
CA PHE A 218 -20.40 -7.85 -7.65
C PHE A 218 -21.23 -8.15 -6.40
N LEU A 219 -20.63 -8.73 -5.36
CA LEU A 219 -21.29 -8.82 -4.08
C LEU A 219 -21.40 -7.40 -3.54
N ARG A 220 -22.49 -6.73 -3.91
CA ARG A 220 -22.99 -5.49 -3.31
C ARG A 220 -23.46 -5.83 -1.90
N ARG A 221 -22.53 -6.17 -0.99
CA ARG A 221 -22.83 -6.15 0.44
C ARG A 221 -22.85 -4.71 0.87
N ARG A 222 -24.07 -4.17 0.97
CA ARG A 222 -24.40 -3.00 1.78
C ARG A 222 -23.81 -3.20 3.18
N THR A 223 -22.65 -2.60 3.45
CA THR A 223 -22.33 -2.08 4.77
C THR A 223 -22.31 -0.56 4.64
N ARG A 224 -23.39 0.07 5.12
CA ARG A 224 -23.36 1.48 5.49
C ARG A 224 -22.20 1.66 6.47
N MET A 225 -21.14 2.32 6.04
CA MET A 225 -20.26 3.06 6.93
C MET A 225 -20.15 4.47 6.34
N MET A 226 -20.49 5.45 7.17
CA MET A 226 -20.73 6.83 6.81
C MET A 226 -19.50 7.48 6.18
N ILE A 227 -19.64 8.01 4.96
CA ILE A 227 -18.69 8.97 4.39
C ILE A 227 -19.39 10.32 4.34
N ASN A 228 -18.79 11.29 5.03
CA ASN A 228 -19.30 12.63 5.28
C ASN A 228 -19.44 13.45 3.98
N LEU A 229 -20.47 14.28 3.92
CA LEU A 229 -21.15 14.74 2.70
C LEU A 229 -20.49 15.92 1.95
N ARG A 230 -19.15 16.05 1.96
CA ARG A 230 -18.48 17.23 1.35
C ARG A 230 -17.60 16.99 0.11
N SER A 231 -17.49 15.75 -0.38
CA SER A 231 -16.63 15.46 -1.56
C SER A 231 -17.38 14.96 -2.81
N ILE A 232 -18.71 15.06 -2.83
CA ILE A 232 -19.57 14.41 -3.84
C ILE A 232 -19.42 15.01 -5.26
N ILE A 233 -18.90 16.23 -5.42
CA ILE A 233 -18.87 16.87 -6.75
C ILE A 233 -17.74 16.30 -7.64
N ILE A 234 -16.68 15.71 -7.07
CA ILE A 234 -15.55 15.21 -7.88
C ILE A 234 -15.76 13.74 -8.29
N ALA A 235 -16.42 12.93 -7.46
CA ALA A 235 -16.68 11.52 -7.75
C ALA A 235 -17.72 11.30 -8.88
N CYS A 236 -18.69 12.19 -9.05
CA CYS A 236 -19.67 12.10 -10.15
C CYS A 236 -19.04 12.28 -11.54
N ASN A 237 -17.97 13.07 -11.65
CA ASN A 237 -17.31 13.27 -12.95
C ASN A 237 -16.48 12.06 -13.40
N ILE A 238 -15.99 11.26 -12.46
CA ILE A 238 -15.22 10.03 -12.76
C ILE A 238 -16.19 8.91 -13.17
N LEU A 239 -17.31 8.76 -12.45
CA LEU A 239 -18.32 7.74 -12.77
C LEU A 239 -19.04 7.98 -14.12
N SER A 240 -19.24 9.24 -14.54
CA SER A 240 -19.83 9.54 -15.85
C SER A 240 -18.91 9.21 -17.04
N ARG A 241 -17.59 9.11 -16.80
CA ARG A 241 -16.60 8.82 -17.83
C ARG A 241 -16.53 7.33 -18.14
N ASP A 242 -16.81 6.49 -17.14
CA ASP A 242 -16.87 5.04 -17.29
C ASP A 242 -18.14 4.60 -18.04
N GLU A 243 -19.31 5.22 -17.80
CA GLU A 243 -20.56 4.87 -18.52
C GLU A 243 -20.45 5.06 -20.04
N LYS A 244 -19.82 6.14 -20.51
CA LYS A 244 -19.61 6.38 -21.95
C LYS A 244 -18.58 5.44 -22.59
N PHE A 245 -17.70 4.82 -21.81
CA PHE A 245 -16.71 3.88 -22.32
C PHE A 245 -17.33 2.50 -22.62
N TYR A 246 -18.35 2.09 -21.86
CA TYR A 246 -19.07 0.83 -22.08
C TYR A 246 -19.98 0.87 -23.33
N GLU A 247 -20.63 1.99 -23.64
CA GLU A 247 -21.45 2.12 -24.87
C GLU A 247 -20.62 2.06 -26.17
N VAL A 248 -19.38 2.57 -26.15
CA VAL A 248 -18.46 2.48 -27.30
C VAL A 248 -17.94 1.04 -27.50
N TYR A 249 -17.84 0.24 -26.42
CA TYR A 249 -17.37 -1.14 -26.50
C TYR A 249 -18.43 -2.11 -27.07
N GLU A 250 -19.71 -1.92 -26.73
CA GLU A 250 -20.84 -2.69 -27.29
C GLU A 250 -21.00 -2.45 -28.80
N SER A 251 -20.84 -1.21 -29.26
CA SER A 251 -20.94 -0.88 -30.70
C SER A 251 -19.80 -1.47 -31.56
N HIS A 252 -18.60 -1.60 -31.01
CA HIS A 252 -17.48 -2.24 -31.72
C HIS A 252 -17.59 -3.76 -31.81
N LEU A 253 -18.11 -4.42 -30.76
CA LEU A 253 -18.36 -5.87 -30.75
C LEU A 253 -19.46 -6.32 -31.72
N GLN A 254 -20.46 -5.47 -31.99
CA GLN A 254 -21.49 -5.76 -33.00
C GLN A 254 -20.98 -5.61 -34.44
N SER A 255 -19.99 -4.74 -34.69
CA SER A 255 -19.45 -4.54 -36.05
C SER A 255 -18.47 -5.64 -36.48
N SER A 256 -17.75 -6.30 -35.55
CA SER A 256 -16.79 -7.34 -35.88
C SER A 256 -17.40 -8.75 -36.02
N ALA A 257 -18.71 -8.89 -35.82
CA ALA A 257 -19.42 -10.17 -35.93
C ALA A 257 -20.03 -10.44 -37.32
N VAL A 258 -19.84 -9.52 -38.29
CA VAL A 258 -20.51 -9.59 -39.62
C VAL A 258 -19.56 -9.95 -40.78
N GLU A 259 -18.23 -9.98 -40.57
CA GLU A 259 -17.28 -10.24 -41.68
C GLU A 259 -16.78 -11.70 -41.82
N ASP A 260 -17.15 -12.63 -40.93
CA ASP A 260 -16.71 -14.03 -40.99
C ASP A 260 -17.79 -15.02 -41.48
N VAL A 261 -18.61 -14.61 -42.45
CA VAL A 261 -19.41 -15.54 -43.27
C VAL A 261 -19.44 -15.08 -44.73
N LYS A 262 -18.40 -15.41 -45.50
CA LYS A 262 -18.48 -15.75 -46.93
C LYS A 262 -17.21 -16.41 -47.44
#